data_AF-A0A0K0CZ52-F1
#
_entry.id   AF-A0A0K0CZ52-F1
#
_cell.length_a   1.000
_cell.length_b   1.000
_cell.length_c   1.000
_cell.angle_alpha   90.00
_cell.angle_beta   90.00
_cell.angle_gamma   90.00
#
_symmetry.space_group_name_H-M   'P 1'
#
loop_
_entity.id
_entity.type
_entity.pdbx_description
1 polymer ?
#
loop_
_entity_poly.entity_id
_entity_poly.type
_entity_poly.pdbx_seq_one_letter_code
_entity_poly.pdbx_strand_id
1 'polypeptide(L)'
;MLIVLPFIAECSRKGNTVSHVWDCLSSRHDHTECCKRQRVLPRCLPYCKADGAVPTNLRKYGICVGQFHKYRVCFQEYLKNNPSIRGDQ
;
A
#
# COMPACT_ATOMS: atom_id res chain seq x y z
N MET A 1 -24.55 -7.38 0.77
CA MET A 1 -23.30 -6.74 1.25
C MET A 1 -22.93 -7.18 2.68
N LEU A 2 -23.34 -8.39 3.13
CA LEU A 2 -23.19 -8.85 4.53
C LEU A 2 -21.99 -9.79 4.76
N ILE A 3 -21.43 -10.36 3.69
CA ILE A 3 -20.36 -11.37 3.77
C ILE A 3 -19.01 -10.76 4.19
N VAL A 4 -18.85 -9.44 4.06
CA VAL A 4 -17.59 -8.74 4.32
C VAL A 4 -17.40 -8.42 5.81
N LEU A 5 -18.48 -8.34 6.58
CA LEU A 5 -18.46 -8.00 8.01
C LEU A 5 -17.60 -8.95 8.87
N PRO A 6 -17.70 -10.29 8.76
CA PRO A 6 -16.84 -11.18 9.55
C PRO A 6 -15.36 -11.04 9.21
N PHE A 7 -15.02 -10.83 7.93
CA PHE A 7 -13.64 -10.57 7.51
C PHE A 7 -13.10 -9.24 8.06
N ILE A 8 -13.93 -8.19 8.09
CA ILE A 8 -13.56 -6.91 8.69
C ILE A 8 -13.33 -7.07 10.20
N ALA A 9 -14.18 -7.80 10.91
CA ALA A 9 -14.03 -8.02 12.36
C ALA A 9 -12.75 -8.81 12.69
N GLU A 10 -12.44 -9.84 11.92
CA GLU A 10 -11.21 -10.62 12.08
C GLU A 10 -9.96 -9.79 11.80
N CYS A 11 -9.94 -9.07 10.67
CA CYS A 11 -8.78 -8.27 10.28
C CYS A 11 -8.57 -7.02 11.13
N SER A 12 -9.63 -6.42 11.70
CA SER A 12 -9.51 -5.24 12.58
C SER A 12 -8.72 -5.55 13.84
N ARG A 13 -8.76 -6.80 14.34
CA ARG A 13 -7.96 -7.23 15.51
C ARG A 13 -6.47 -7.42 15.22
N LYS A 14 -6.07 -7.45 13.94
CA LYS A 14 -4.67 -7.67 13.53
C LYS A 14 -3.81 -6.40 13.56
N GLY A 15 -4.39 -5.25 13.96
CA GLY A 15 -3.64 -4.02 14.19
C GLY A 15 -2.83 -3.56 12.97
N ASN A 16 -1.52 -3.39 13.14
CA ASN A 16 -0.63 -2.74 12.16
C ASN A 16 -0.14 -3.66 11.03
N THR A 17 -0.66 -4.89 10.88
CA THR A 17 -0.17 -5.85 9.85
C THR A 17 -0.13 -5.23 8.45
N VAL A 18 -1.21 -4.56 8.02
CA VAL A 18 -1.26 -3.92 6.70
C VAL A 18 -0.18 -2.86 6.53
N SER A 19 0.03 -2.04 7.57
CA SER A 19 1.07 -1.01 7.55
C SER A 19 2.47 -1.63 7.45
N HIS A 20 2.75 -2.69 8.22
CA HIS A 20 4.06 -3.36 8.19
C HIS A 20 4.36 -4.02 6.84
N VAL A 21 3.35 -4.65 6.23
CA VAL A 21 3.49 -5.21 4.88
C VAL A 21 3.75 -4.10 3.86
N TRP A 22 3.05 -2.98 3.98
CA TRP A 22 3.24 -1.84 3.09
C TRP A 22 4.62 -1.20 3.22
N ASP A 23 5.09 -1.00 4.46
CA ASP A 23 6.44 -0.50 4.76
C ASP A 23 7.51 -1.37 4.08
N CYS A 24 7.36 -2.69 4.19
CA CYS A 24 8.28 -3.66 3.60
C CYS A 24 8.32 -3.54 2.06
N LEU A 25 7.14 -3.55 1.42
CA LEU A 25 7.05 -3.53 -0.04
C LEU A 25 7.54 -2.21 -0.64
N SER A 26 7.17 -1.09 -0.02
CA SER A 26 7.49 0.25 -0.51
C SER A 26 8.90 0.72 -0.15
N SER A 27 9.55 0.03 0.79
CA SER A 27 10.80 0.44 1.44
C SER A 27 10.73 1.84 2.05
N ARG A 28 9.52 2.30 2.44
CA ARG A 28 9.22 3.67 2.90
C ARG A 28 9.79 4.78 2.00
N HIS A 29 9.85 4.51 0.70
CA HIS A 29 10.27 5.49 -0.30
C HIS A 29 9.05 6.16 -0.93
N ASP A 30 9.18 7.43 -1.36
CA ASP A 30 8.09 8.13 -2.04
C ASP A 30 8.00 7.72 -3.52
N HIS A 31 6.96 6.96 -3.86
CA HIS A 31 6.70 6.48 -5.22
C HIS A 31 5.70 7.36 -5.99
N THR A 32 5.36 8.56 -5.50
CA THR A 32 4.28 9.40 -6.05
C THR A 32 4.44 9.66 -7.55
N GLU A 33 5.65 9.95 -8.03
CA GLU A 33 5.89 10.21 -9.45
C GLU A 33 5.70 8.96 -10.32
N CYS A 34 6.14 7.80 -9.86
CA CYS A 34 5.85 6.54 -10.55
C CYS A 34 4.35 6.26 -10.55
N CYS A 35 3.67 6.43 -9.42
CA CYS A 35 2.22 6.23 -9.31
C CYS A 35 1.41 7.12 -10.24
N LYS A 36 1.81 8.38 -10.43
CA LYS A 36 1.19 9.28 -11.42
C LYS A 36 1.33 8.71 -12.83
N ARG A 37 2.50 8.20 -13.21
CA ARG A 37 2.72 7.51 -14.51
C ARG A 37 1.87 6.26 -14.66
N GLN A 38 1.69 5.49 -13.59
CA GLN A 38 0.80 4.32 -13.55
C GLN A 38 -0.70 4.68 -13.47
N ARG A 39 -1.05 5.96 -13.56
CA ARG A 39 -2.43 6.47 -13.50
C ARG A 39 -3.18 6.05 -12.24
N VAL A 40 -2.51 6.07 -11.09
CA VAL A 40 -3.18 5.92 -9.79
C VAL A 40 -4.14 7.10 -9.60
N LEU A 41 -5.36 6.83 -9.15
CA LEU A 41 -6.34 7.90 -8.86
C LEU A 41 -5.74 8.95 -7.90
N PRO A 42 -5.94 10.26 -8.13
CA PRO A 42 -5.35 11.30 -7.27
C PRO A 42 -5.63 11.12 -5.77
N ARG A 43 -6.86 10.70 -5.44
CA ARG A 43 -7.29 10.36 -4.06
C ARG A 43 -6.45 9.26 -3.40
N CYS A 44 -5.83 8.39 -4.18
CA CYS A 44 -5.08 7.24 -3.71
C CYS A 44 -3.55 7.45 -3.74
N LEU A 45 -3.07 8.59 -4.23
CA LEU A 45 -1.64 8.94 -4.17
C LEU A 45 -1.03 8.91 -2.75
N PRO A 46 -1.76 9.16 -1.65
CA PRO A 46 -1.21 8.96 -0.32
C PRO A 46 -0.72 7.53 -0.03
N TYR A 47 -1.21 6.51 -0.75
CA TYR A 47 -0.70 5.14 -0.63
C TYR A 47 0.67 4.96 -1.30
N CYS A 48 1.10 5.90 -2.15
CA CYS A 48 2.37 5.86 -2.88
C CYS A 48 3.55 6.44 -2.12
N LYS A 49 3.31 7.45 -1.27
CA LYS A 49 4.35 8.07 -0.46
C LYS A 49 4.99 7.09 0.52
N ALA A 50 4.18 6.15 1.00
CA ALA A 50 4.58 5.10 1.93
C ALA A 50 5.42 5.59 3.12
N ASP A 51 5.18 6.83 3.55
CA ASP A 51 5.88 7.57 4.59
C ASP A 51 5.15 7.51 5.95
N GLY A 52 4.21 6.57 6.10
CA GLY A 52 3.41 6.43 7.31
C GLY A 52 2.32 5.37 7.20
N ALA A 53 1.43 5.36 8.21
CA ALA A 53 0.35 4.40 8.28
C ALA A 53 -0.55 4.48 7.04
N VAL A 54 -0.70 3.35 6.35
CA VAL A 54 -1.61 3.23 5.22
C VAL A 54 -3.01 3.64 5.66
N PRO A 55 -3.68 4.59 4.97
CA PRO A 55 -5.02 4.97 5.35
C PRO A 55 -5.96 3.75 5.35
N THR A 56 -6.49 3.36 6.51
CA THR A 56 -7.33 2.16 6.65
C THR A 56 -8.83 2.46 6.62
N ASN A 57 -9.23 3.68 6.28
CA ASN A 57 -10.65 4.06 6.20
C ASN A 57 -11.39 3.12 5.22
N LEU A 58 -12.28 2.29 5.75
CA LEU A 58 -12.89 1.14 5.07
C LEU A 58 -13.45 1.44 3.67
N ARG A 59 -14.13 2.58 3.50
CA ARG A 59 -14.72 2.98 2.21
C ARG A 59 -13.66 3.44 1.20
N LYS A 60 -12.62 4.15 1.66
CA LYS A 60 -11.50 4.61 0.83
C LYS A 60 -10.53 3.47 0.52
N TYR A 61 -10.38 2.55 1.47
CA TYR A 61 -9.54 1.36 1.41
C TYR A 61 -9.96 0.48 0.24
N GLY A 62 -11.24 0.17 0.07
CA GLY A 62 -11.71 -0.67 -1.04
C GLY A 62 -11.31 -0.16 -2.44
N ILE A 63 -11.48 1.14 -2.70
CA ILE A 63 -11.15 1.75 -4.00
C ILE A 63 -9.63 1.81 -4.21
N CYS A 64 -8.88 2.24 -3.19
CA CYS A 64 -7.44 2.43 -3.33
C CYS A 64 -6.66 1.11 -3.32
N VAL A 65 -7.09 0.12 -2.54
CA VAL A 65 -6.51 -1.23 -2.56
C VAL A 65 -6.83 -1.96 -3.86
N GLY A 66 -7.97 -1.67 -4.50
CA GLY A 66 -8.25 -2.17 -5.87
C GLY A 66 -7.21 -1.75 -6.91
N GLN A 67 -6.41 -0.71 -6.64
CA GLN A 67 -5.30 -0.27 -7.49
C GLN A 67 -3.96 -0.90 -7.11
N PHE A 68 -3.95 -1.96 -6.28
CA PHE A 68 -2.73 -2.58 -5.74
C PHE A 68 -1.66 -2.89 -6.79
N HIS A 69 -2.09 -3.40 -7.95
CA HIS A 69 -1.20 -3.71 -9.05
C HIS A 69 -0.36 -2.51 -9.50
N LYS A 70 -0.93 -1.30 -9.54
CA LYS A 70 -0.23 -0.08 -9.95
C LYS A 70 0.89 0.31 -8.98
N TYR A 71 0.65 0.21 -7.67
CA TYR A 71 1.70 0.47 -6.68
C TYR A 71 2.80 -0.58 -6.74
N ARG A 72 2.42 -1.87 -6.90
CA ARG A 72 3.36 -2.98 -6.97
C ARG A 72 4.38 -2.80 -8.08
N VAL A 73 3.98 -2.31 -9.26
CA VAL A 73 4.91 -2.03 -10.36
C VAL A 73 6.01 -1.05 -9.92
N CYS A 74 5.63 0.05 -9.25
CA CYS A 74 6.57 1.05 -8.76
C CYS A 74 7.50 0.51 -7.67
N PHE A 75 6.93 -0.22 -6.70
CA PHE A 75 7.69 -0.81 -5.61
C PHE A 75 8.74 -1.82 -6.13
N GLN A 76 8.35 -2.65 -7.10
CA GLN A 76 9.26 -3.59 -7.74
C GLN A 76 10.35 -2.89 -8.56
N GLU A 77 10.02 -1.81 -9.28
CA GLU A 77 10.99 -1.03 -10.04
C GLU A 77 12.07 -0.40 -9.12
N TYR A 78 11.66 0.11 -7.97
CA TYR A 78 12.60 0.63 -6.96
C TYR A 78 13.52 -0.46 -6.42
N LEU A 79 12.96 -1.61 -6.03
CA LEU A 79 13.72 -2.73 -5.45
C LEU A 79 14.72 -3.38 -6.42
N LYS A 80 14.55 -3.21 -7.73
CA LYS A 80 15.57 -3.67 -8.71
C LYS A 80 16.89 -2.92 -8.59
N ASN A 81 16.86 -1.69 -8.07
CA ASN A 81 18.01 -0.78 -8.07
C ASN A 81 18.39 -0.32 -6.66
N ASN A 82 17.61 -0.70 -5.63
CA ASN A 82 17.78 -0.23 -4.26
C ASN A 82 17.48 -1.39 -3.29
N PRO A 83 18.18 -1.47 -2.15
CA PRO A 83 17.87 -2.46 -1.12
C PRO A 83 16.50 -2.19 -0.49
N SER A 84 15.85 -3.24 0.02
CA SER A 84 14.67 -3.05 0.86
C SER A 84 15.02 -2.39 2.19
N ILE A 85 14.01 -1.79 2.83
CA ILE A 85 14.15 -1.17 4.16
C ILE A 85 14.65 -2.13 5.24
N ARG A 86 14.49 -3.45 5.05
CA ARG A 86 14.97 -4.44 6.01
C ARG A 86 16.38 -4.95 5.72
N GLY A 87 17.01 -4.47 4.64
CA GLY A 87 18.24 -5.05 4.12
C GLY A 87 17.94 -6.45 3.61
N ASP A 88 17.88 -6.61 2.29
CA ASP A 88 17.74 -7.94 1.71
C ASP A 88 19.01 -8.73 2.08
N GLN A 89 18.84 -9.82 2.85
CA GLN A 89 19.90 -10.75 3.19
C GLN A 89 20.22 -11.67 2.01
#